data_AF-A0A524QV07-F1
#
_entry.id   AF-A0A524QV07-F1
#
_cell.length_a   1.000
_cell.length_b   1.000
_cell.length_c   1.000
_cell.angle_alpha   90.00
_cell.angle_beta   90.00
_cell.angle_gamma   90.00
#
_symmetry.space_group_name_H-M   'P 1'
#
loop_
_entity.id
_entity.type
_entity.pdbx_description
1 polymer ?
#
loop_
_entity_poly.entity_id
_entity_poly.type
_entity_poly.pdbx_seq_one_letter_code
_entity_poly.pdbx_strand_id
1 'polypeptide(L)'
;MLCKTALILTVSSLLVVSTLMATTTPNSSTAIQQMNQMPLAFTKNMGQWDDRVLFRANAGGATMWFTKEGVTYQFTRRIDRSGANPFAGLDSRLRGNDTERDSVQQLVLTAKFVGANASPVVVADGEMEYKCNYFLGNDPAKWHADVPNYEAITLKDIYPSIDLKYSGGNGQAAYEFVAALGADIAQVKVQYEGAEETSIDAAGRMIVQTGWDDMIAAIRNCHRQQSIHGFLIL
;
A
#
# COMPACT_ATOMS: atom_id res chain seq x y z
N MET A 1 -0.52 59.27 -1.92
CA MET A 1 -1.68 58.37 -2.12
C MET A 1 -1.14 57.02 -2.58
N LEU A 2 -1.14 56.02 -1.69
CA LEU A 2 -0.63 54.67 -1.92
C LEU A 2 -1.69 53.84 -2.67
N CYS A 3 -1.38 53.42 -3.89
CA CYS A 3 -2.18 52.43 -4.61
C CYS A 3 -1.73 51.03 -4.18
N LYS A 4 -2.58 50.32 -3.44
CA LYS A 4 -2.35 48.95 -2.96
C LYS A 4 -2.48 47.97 -4.13
N THR A 5 -1.36 47.42 -4.61
CA THR A 5 -1.35 46.23 -5.46
C THR A 5 -1.53 45.00 -4.57
N ALA A 6 -2.69 44.36 -4.65
CA ALA A 6 -2.95 43.09 -3.99
C ALA A 6 -2.20 41.98 -4.72
N LEU A 7 -1.15 41.45 -4.10
CA LEU A 7 -0.43 40.26 -4.55
C LEU A 7 -1.30 39.02 -4.21
N ILE A 8 -2.00 38.47 -5.19
CA ILE A 8 -2.71 37.19 -5.03
C ILE A 8 -1.64 36.09 -5.01
N LEU A 9 -1.22 35.69 -3.81
CA LEU A 9 -0.41 34.49 -3.59
C LEU A 9 -1.29 33.26 -3.84
N THR A 10 -1.29 32.73 -5.05
CA THR A 10 -1.85 31.40 -5.32
C THR A 10 -0.99 30.36 -4.59
N VAL A 11 -1.52 29.80 -3.50
CA VAL A 11 -0.93 28.65 -2.82
C VAL A 11 -1.10 27.44 -3.74
N SER A 12 -0.08 27.18 -4.55
CA SER A 12 -0.05 25.98 -5.39
C SER A 12 0.58 24.85 -4.56
N SER A 13 -0.25 24.04 -3.91
CA SER A 13 0.19 22.77 -3.33
C SER A 13 0.64 21.84 -4.46
N LEU A 14 1.90 21.39 -4.43
CA LEU A 14 2.39 20.35 -5.33
C LEU A 14 1.98 18.98 -4.79
N LEU A 15 1.25 18.19 -5.60
CA LEU A 15 0.95 16.79 -5.35
C LEU A 15 1.90 15.90 -6.15
N VAL A 16 2.36 14.80 -5.54
CA VAL A 16 3.19 13.76 -6.18
C VAL A 16 2.47 12.43 -6.04
N VAL A 17 1.86 11.94 -7.11
CA VAL A 17 1.07 10.69 -7.13
C VAL A 17 1.98 9.51 -7.52
N SER A 18 2.32 8.65 -6.55
CA SER A 18 3.04 7.38 -6.81
C SER A 18 2.10 6.16 -6.75
N THR A 19 2.23 5.24 -7.70
CA THR A 19 1.39 4.01 -7.81
C THR A 19 2.27 2.78 -7.99
N LEU A 20 2.05 1.73 -7.18
CA LEU A 20 2.66 0.40 -7.32
C LEU A 20 1.74 -0.48 -8.17
N MET A 21 2.25 -1.02 -9.28
CA MET A 21 1.46 -1.82 -10.23
C MET A 21 1.99 -3.25 -10.27
N ALA A 22 1.11 -4.24 -10.11
CA ALA A 22 1.37 -5.63 -10.47
C ALA A 22 0.60 -5.95 -11.76
N THR A 23 1.29 -6.29 -12.85
CA THR A 23 0.64 -6.64 -14.12
C THR A 23 0.24 -8.11 -14.10
N THR A 24 -1.05 -8.39 -13.88
CA THR A 24 -1.59 -9.75 -14.04
C THR A 24 -2.79 -9.71 -15.00
N THR A 25 -2.82 -10.67 -15.94
CA THR A 25 -3.92 -10.86 -16.88
C THR A 25 -5.10 -11.51 -16.13
N PRO A 26 -6.26 -10.86 -16.00
CA PRO A 26 -7.33 -11.40 -15.17
C PRO A 26 -8.16 -12.41 -15.96
N ASN A 27 -7.99 -13.70 -15.68
CA ASN A 27 -9.03 -14.71 -15.91
C ASN A 27 -9.71 -14.99 -14.57
N SER A 28 -10.84 -14.34 -14.29
CA SER A 28 -11.57 -14.62 -13.05
C SER A 28 -13.07 -14.35 -13.20
N SER A 29 -13.85 -15.29 -12.69
CA SER A 29 -15.32 -15.30 -12.63
C SER A 29 -15.92 -14.02 -12.02
N THR A 30 -17.15 -13.72 -12.43
CA THR A 30 -17.93 -12.50 -12.14
C THR A 30 -17.97 -12.06 -10.67
N ALA A 31 -17.80 -12.96 -9.70
CA ALA A 31 -17.72 -12.62 -8.26
C ALA A 31 -16.38 -11.97 -7.85
N ILE A 32 -15.25 -12.37 -8.45
CA ILE A 32 -13.94 -11.73 -8.24
C ILE A 32 -13.91 -10.34 -8.90
N GLN A 33 -14.63 -10.19 -10.00
CA GLN A 33 -14.78 -8.91 -10.71
C GLN A 33 -15.52 -7.85 -9.87
N GLN A 34 -16.48 -8.25 -9.03
CA GLN A 34 -17.17 -7.36 -8.08
C GLN A 34 -16.35 -7.04 -6.83
N MET A 35 -15.48 -7.95 -6.36
CA MET A 35 -14.52 -7.65 -5.28
C MET A 35 -13.49 -6.59 -5.73
N ASN A 36 -13.13 -6.57 -7.02
CA ASN A 36 -12.33 -5.50 -7.62
C ASN A 36 -13.06 -4.14 -7.73
N GLN A 37 -14.36 -4.08 -7.44
CA GLN A 37 -15.14 -2.83 -7.40
C GLN A 37 -15.33 -2.29 -5.98
N MET A 38 -14.87 -2.99 -4.93
CA MET A 38 -14.89 -2.41 -3.60
C MET A 38 -13.92 -1.22 -3.56
N PRO A 39 -14.37 -0.04 -3.10
CA PRO A 39 -13.47 1.08 -2.92
C PRO A 39 -12.35 0.66 -1.97
N LEU A 40 -11.12 1.06 -2.29
CA LEU A 40 -10.00 0.84 -1.39
C LEU A 40 -10.33 1.50 -0.05
N ALA A 41 -10.25 0.73 1.02
CA ALA A 41 -10.45 1.19 2.38
C ALA A 41 -9.21 0.99 3.23
N PHE A 42 -8.92 1.98 4.05
CA PHE A 42 -7.96 1.89 5.15
C PHE A 42 -8.73 1.52 6.41
N THR A 43 -8.74 0.23 6.76
CA THR A 43 -9.41 -0.26 7.97
C THR A 43 -8.52 0.01 9.19
N LYS A 44 -9.05 0.70 10.19
CA LYS A 44 -8.31 1.05 11.41
C LYS A 44 -8.03 -0.17 12.27
N ASN A 45 -6.82 -0.27 12.83
CA ASN A 45 -6.55 -1.25 13.87
C ASN A 45 -7.15 -0.78 15.20
N MET A 46 -8.07 -1.58 15.76
CA MET A 46 -8.61 -1.42 17.11
C MET A 46 -8.34 -2.67 17.98
N GLY A 47 -7.31 -3.45 17.62
CA GLY A 47 -6.91 -4.68 18.31
C GLY A 47 -7.10 -5.95 17.50
N GLN A 48 -7.54 -5.87 16.24
CA GLN A 48 -7.71 -7.05 15.37
C GLN A 48 -6.36 -7.67 14.99
N TRP A 49 -5.31 -6.84 14.96
CA TRP A 49 -3.97 -7.21 14.54
C TRP A 49 -2.92 -6.74 15.54
N ASP A 50 -1.68 -7.10 15.27
CA ASP A 50 -0.49 -6.64 16.00
C ASP A 50 -0.51 -5.11 16.22
N ASP A 51 -0.09 -4.67 17.41
CA ASP A 51 -0.20 -3.30 17.88
C ASP A 51 0.65 -2.29 17.07
N ARG A 52 1.65 -2.78 16.33
CA ARG A 52 2.45 -1.97 15.40
C ARG A 52 1.66 -1.55 14.16
N VAL A 53 0.58 -2.28 13.82
CA VAL A 53 -0.28 -1.96 12.70
C VAL A 53 -1.22 -0.82 13.08
N LEU A 54 -1.22 0.26 12.30
CA LEU A 54 -2.14 1.37 12.44
C LEU A 54 -3.40 1.14 11.60
N PHE A 55 -3.20 0.74 10.34
CA PHE A 55 -4.25 0.49 9.36
C PHE A 55 -3.90 -0.72 8.49
N ARG A 56 -4.91 -1.34 7.91
CA ARG A 56 -4.79 -2.39 6.89
C ARG A 56 -5.59 -1.99 5.65
N ALA A 57 -5.06 -2.26 4.47
CA ALA A 57 -5.79 -2.12 3.22
C ALA A 57 -5.54 -3.31 2.27
N ASN A 58 -6.39 -3.50 1.28
CA ASN A 58 -6.20 -4.47 0.20
C ASN A 58 -6.17 -3.71 -1.13
N ALA A 59 -5.02 -3.69 -1.82
CA ALA A 59 -4.87 -2.99 -3.10
C ALA A 59 -3.91 -3.75 -4.02
N GLY A 60 -4.18 -3.73 -5.33
CA GLY A 60 -3.25 -4.28 -6.33
C GLY A 60 -2.85 -5.75 -6.10
N GLY A 61 -3.71 -6.56 -5.49
CA GLY A 61 -3.44 -7.96 -5.16
C GLY A 61 -2.60 -8.19 -3.89
N ALA A 62 -2.24 -7.13 -3.16
CA ALA A 62 -1.55 -7.19 -1.87
C ALA A 62 -2.47 -6.87 -0.69
N THR A 63 -2.19 -7.49 0.45
CA THR A 63 -2.54 -6.90 1.75
C THR A 63 -1.46 -5.92 2.15
N MET A 64 -1.85 -4.69 2.46
CA MET A 64 -0.96 -3.62 2.94
C MET A 64 -1.16 -3.41 4.43
N TRP A 65 -0.06 -3.36 5.16
CA TRP A 65 0.00 -3.14 6.60
C TRP A 65 0.75 -1.84 6.87
N PHE A 66 0.04 -0.82 7.37
CA PHE A 66 0.60 0.50 7.60
C PHE A 66 1.05 0.63 9.04
N THR A 67 2.32 0.99 9.24
CA THR A 67 2.91 1.23 10.56
C THR A 67 3.50 2.63 10.62
N LYS A 68 4.06 3.02 11.77
CA LYS A 68 4.80 4.30 11.89
C LYS A 68 6.13 4.30 11.13
N GLU A 69 6.71 3.12 10.90
CA GLU A 69 8.04 2.97 10.28
C GLU A 69 7.97 2.80 8.76
N GLY A 70 6.83 2.38 8.24
CA GLY A 70 6.71 2.00 6.84
C GLY A 70 5.43 1.26 6.49
N VAL A 71 5.42 0.66 5.31
CA VAL A 71 4.32 -0.16 4.79
C VAL A 71 4.85 -1.51 4.37
N THR A 72 4.23 -2.57 4.89
CA THR A 72 4.49 -3.94 4.46
C THR A 72 3.42 -4.39 3.47
N TYR A 73 3.86 -4.86 2.32
CA TYR A 73 3.05 -5.44 1.25
C TYR A 73 3.20 -6.95 1.29
N GLN A 74 2.08 -7.65 1.45
CA GLN A 74 2.02 -9.10 1.44
C GLN A 74 1.24 -9.58 0.23
N PHE A 75 1.94 -10.24 -0.69
CA PHE A 75 1.37 -10.92 -1.84
C PHE A 75 1.21 -12.40 -1.54
N THR A 76 0.10 -12.99 -1.99
CA THR A 76 -0.17 -14.40 -1.81
C THR A 76 -0.62 -14.99 -3.14
N ARG A 77 0.03 -16.07 -3.59
CA ARG A 77 -0.42 -16.85 -4.74
C ARG A 77 -0.57 -18.31 -4.36
N ARG A 78 -1.58 -18.96 -4.93
CA ARG A 78 -1.67 -20.41 -4.90
C ARG A 78 -0.82 -20.97 -6.02
N ILE A 79 -0.06 -22.01 -5.71
CA ILE A 79 0.63 -22.81 -6.70
C ILE A 79 -0.04 -24.17 -6.70
N ASP A 80 -0.79 -24.38 -7.78
CA ASP A 80 -1.31 -25.68 -8.15
C ASP A 80 -0.11 -26.53 -8.62
N ARG A 81 0.38 -27.41 -7.74
CA ARG A 81 1.21 -28.52 -8.22
C ARG A 81 0.26 -29.57 -8.76
N SER A 82 -0.13 -29.49 -10.03
CA SER A 82 -0.33 -30.71 -10.82
C SER A 82 -0.68 -30.45 -12.29
N GLY A 83 -0.04 -31.23 -13.17
CA GLY A 83 -0.67 -31.66 -14.42
C GLY A 83 -1.71 -32.75 -14.19
N ALA A 84 -2.55 -32.63 -13.14
CA ALA A 84 -3.58 -33.61 -12.84
C ALA A 84 -4.88 -33.24 -13.55
N ASN A 85 -5.45 -34.26 -14.20
CA ASN A 85 -6.67 -34.18 -14.98
C ASN A 85 -7.84 -33.70 -14.10
N PRO A 86 -8.52 -32.58 -14.43
CA PRO A 86 -9.58 -31.99 -13.60
C PRO A 86 -10.81 -32.89 -13.40
N PHE A 87 -10.91 -34.02 -14.13
CA PHE A 87 -11.99 -35.00 -13.99
C PHE A 87 -11.60 -36.26 -13.19
N ALA A 88 -10.35 -36.43 -12.77
CA ALA A 88 -9.92 -37.64 -12.03
C ALA A 88 -10.27 -37.60 -10.52
N GLY A 89 -10.73 -36.46 -9.99
CA GLY A 89 -10.81 -36.21 -8.54
C GLY A 89 -12.17 -36.45 -7.86
N LEU A 90 -13.17 -37.03 -8.54
CA LEU A 90 -14.46 -37.28 -7.86
C LEU A 90 -14.37 -38.46 -6.87
N ASP A 91 -13.52 -39.45 -7.16
CA ASP A 91 -13.30 -40.63 -6.28
C ASP A 91 -12.26 -40.34 -5.17
N SER A 92 -11.27 -39.46 -5.43
CA SER A 92 -10.23 -39.11 -4.44
C SER A 92 -10.75 -38.22 -3.30
N ARG A 93 -11.67 -37.29 -3.60
CA ARG A 93 -12.27 -36.38 -2.61
C ARG A 93 -13.11 -37.08 -1.55
N LEU A 94 -13.67 -38.27 -1.84
CA LEU A 94 -14.44 -39.07 -0.89
C LEU A 94 -13.56 -39.95 0.01
N ARG A 95 -12.31 -40.21 -0.39
CA ARG A 95 -11.40 -41.13 0.31
C ARG A 95 -10.42 -40.45 1.27
N GLY A 96 -10.50 -39.13 1.46
CA GLY A 96 -9.76 -38.39 2.49
C GLY A 96 -8.23 -38.45 2.36
N ASN A 97 -7.69 -38.87 1.21
CA ASN A 97 -6.26 -39.12 1.02
C ASN A 97 -5.56 -38.07 0.13
N ASP A 98 -6.20 -36.95 -0.20
CA ASP A 98 -5.54 -35.81 -0.84
C ASP A 98 -4.83 -34.94 0.22
N THR A 99 -3.73 -35.47 0.77
CA THR A 99 -2.77 -34.71 1.60
C THR A 99 -1.72 -33.97 0.79
N GLU A 100 -2.04 -33.52 -0.43
CA GLU A 100 -1.23 -32.51 -1.11
C GLU A 100 -2.05 -31.23 -1.20
N ARG A 101 -2.00 -30.45 -0.12
CA ARG A 101 -2.60 -29.11 -0.07
C ARG A 101 -1.97 -28.26 -1.17
N ASP A 102 -2.81 -27.50 -1.89
CA ASP A 102 -2.36 -26.37 -2.72
C ASP A 102 -1.26 -25.61 -1.97
N SER A 103 -0.06 -25.56 -2.54
CA SER A 103 1.04 -24.86 -1.90
C SER A 103 0.81 -23.36 -2.05
N VAL A 104 0.63 -22.65 -0.93
CA VAL A 104 0.52 -21.20 -0.93
C VAL A 104 1.92 -20.61 -0.78
N GLN A 105 2.32 -19.79 -1.73
CA GLN A 105 3.52 -18.97 -1.58
C GLN A 105 3.12 -17.57 -1.08
N GLN A 106 4.02 -16.95 -0.31
CA GLN A 106 3.92 -15.56 0.11
C GLN A 106 5.19 -14.79 -0.27
N LEU A 107 5.02 -13.57 -0.76
CA LEU A 107 6.07 -12.59 -0.96
C LEU A 107 5.77 -11.39 -0.06
N VAL A 108 6.78 -10.97 0.71
CA VAL A 108 6.67 -9.84 1.63
C VAL A 108 7.69 -8.80 1.24
N LEU A 109 7.22 -7.59 0.96
CA LEU A 109 8.05 -6.41 0.68
C LEU A 109 7.73 -5.35 1.73
N THR A 110 8.74 -4.75 2.36
CA THR A 110 8.54 -3.66 3.33
C THR A 110 9.23 -2.40 2.86
N ALA A 111 8.46 -1.33 2.63
CA ALA A 111 8.98 0.01 2.38
C ALA A 111 9.15 0.74 3.71
N LYS A 112 10.38 1.00 4.13
CA LYS A 112 10.74 1.75 5.34
C LYS A 112 11.13 3.18 5.01
N PHE A 113 10.67 4.13 5.82
CA PHE A 113 11.01 5.55 5.68
C PHE A 113 12.23 5.87 6.55
N VAL A 114 13.42 5.85 5.95
CA VAL A 114 14.69 6.00 6.67
C VAL A 114 14.81 7.44 7.20
N GLY A 115 15.08 7.56 8.50
CA GLY A 115 15.19 8.86 9.17
C GLY A 115 13.86 9.59 9.39
N ALA A 116 12.73 8.92 9.14
CA ALA A 116 11.42 9.47 9.42
C ALA A 116 11.17 9.65 10.93
N ASN A 117 10.25 10.56 11.25
CA ASN A 117 9.71 10.72 12.59
C ASN A 117 9.08 9.40 13.06
N ALA A 118 9.62 8.81 14.13
CA ALA A 118 9.15 7.55 14.69
C ALA A 118 7.77 7.64 15.38
N SER A 119 7.23 8.84 15.57
CA SER A 119 5.90 9.07 16.16
C SER A 119 5.18 10.20 15.45
N PRO A 120 4.84 10.02 14.16
CA PRO A 120 4.08 11.02 13.42
C PRO A 120 2.65 11.09 13.95
N VAL A 121 2.00 12.24 13.81
CA VAL A 121 0.57 12.36 14.06
C VAL A 121 -0.16 11.71 12.89
N VAL A 122 -1.04 10.76 13.19
CA VAL A 122 -1.78 10.02 12.16
C VAL A 122 -3.20 10.53 12.11
N VAL A 123 -3.60 11.03 10.94
CA VAL A 123 -4.96 11.52 10.65
C VAL A 123 -5.60 10.56 9.66
N ALA A 124 -6.86 10.19 9.90
CA ALA A 124 -7.65 9.41 8.96
C ALA A 124 -8.82 10.27 8.49
N ASP A 125 -9.02 10.32 7.17
CA ASP A 125 -9.98 11.21 6.51
C ASP A 125 -11.00 10.39 5.71
N GLY A 126 -12.22 10.91 5.61
CA GLY A 126 -13.31 10.27 4.87
C GLY A 126 -13.72 8.94 5.49
N GLU A 127 -14.25 8.96 6.71
CA GLU A 127 -14.85 7.74 7.29
C GLU A 127 -15.99 7.25 6.38
N MET A 128 -15.91 5.99 5.99
CA MET A 128 -16.86 5.37 5.07
C MET A 128 -18.10 4.91 5.82
N GLU A 129 -19.25 4.88 5.13
CA GLU A 129 -20.52 4.48 5.76
C GLU A 129 -20.54 3.02 6.22
N TYR A 130 -19.76 2.15 5.57
CA TYR A 130 -19.69 0.74 5.92
C TYR A 130 -18.54 0.44 6.89
N LYS A 131 -18.79 -0.51 7.77
CA LYS A 131 -17.86 -1.01 8.78
C LYS A 131 -17.56 -2.48 8.57
N CYS A 132 -16.44 -2.93 9.13
CA CYS A 132 -16.00 -4.32 9.07
C CYS A 132 -16.13 -4.99 10.44
N ASN A 133 -16.48 -6.28 10.42
CA ASN A 133 -16.53 -7.12 11.61
C ASN A 133 -15.47 -8.23 11.49
N TYR A 134 -14.71 -8.42 12.56
CA TYR A 134 -13.61 -9.37 12.66
C TYR A 134 -13.87 -10.35 13.79
N PHE A 135 -14.21 -11.60 13.44
CA PHE A 135 -14.45 -12.69 14.39
C PHE A 135 -13.28 -13.68 14.31
N LEU A 136 -12.16 -13.33 14.94
CA LEU A 136 -10.89 -14.06 14.81
C LEU A 136 -10.83 -15.26 15.77
N GLY A 137 -11.06 -16.46 15.22
CA GLY A 137 -11.06 -17.70 15.99
C GLY A 137 -12.26 -17.82 16.94
N ASN A 138 -12.15 -18.71 17.93
CA ASN A 138 -13.26 -19.07 18.82
C ASN A 138 -13.27 -18.27 20.13
N ASP A 139 -12.45 -17.23 20.24
CA ASP A 139 -12.33 -16.39 21.45
C ASP A 139 -13.08 -15.06 21.23
N PRO A 140 -14.24 -14.83 21.87
CA PRO A 140 -15.00 -13.60 21.73
C PRO A 140 -14.24 -12.34 22.18
N ALA A 141 -13.22 -12.47 23.02
CA ALA A 141 -12.38 -11.32 23.41
C ALA A 141 -11.53 -10.81 22.25
N LYS A 142 -11.35 -11.61 21.19
CA LYS A 142 -10.66 -11.25 19.95
C LYS A 142 -11.62 -10.84 18.83
N TRP A 143 -12.91 -10.73 19.16
CA TRP A 143 -13.92 -10.29 18.21
C TRP A 143 -14.06 -8.78 18.27
N HIS A 144 -13.99 -8.15 17.10
CA HIS A 144 -14.13 -6.71 16.96
C HIS A 144 -15.19 -6.42 15.91
N ALA A 145 -16.30 -5.86 16.34
CA ALA A 145 -17.36 -5.37 15.46
C ALA A 145 -17.20 -3.87 15.20
N ASP A 146 -17.90 -3.39 14.16
CA ASP A 146 -18.02 -1.97 13.84
C ASP A 146 -16.67 -1.25 13.66
N VAL A 147 -15.70 -1.94 13.08
CA VAL A 147 -14.38 -1.37 12.79
C VAL A 147 -14.51 -0.38 11.62
N PRO A 148 -14.14 0.90 11.80
CA PRO A 148 -14.32 1.92 10.78
C PRO A 148 -13.29 1.78 9.65
N ASN A 149 -13.72 2.22 8.48
CA ASN A 149 -12.94 2.30 7.26
C ASN A 149 -12.78 3.77 6.85
N TYR A 150 -11.64 4.11 6.27
CA TYR A 150 -11.35 5.48 5.82
C TYR A 150 -10.91 5.48 4.35
N GLU A 151 -11.16 6.58 3.66
CA GLU A 151 -10.73 6.79 2.27
C GLU A 151 -9.23 7.14 2.16
N ALA A 152 -8.68 7.77 3.19
CA ALA A 152 -7.29 8.19 3.22
C ALA A 152 -6.72 8.21 4.65
N ILE A 153 -5.40 8.06 4.73
CA ILE A 153 -4.63 8.27 5.97
C ILE A 153 -3.45 9.19 5.69
N THR A 154 -3.15 10.09 6.62
CA THR A 154 -2.04 11.04 6.53
C THR A 154 -1.16 10.93 7.76
N LEU A 155 0.13 10.67 7.56
CA LEU A 155 1.18 10.75 8.57
C LEU A 155 1.77 12.17 8.50
N LYS A 156 1.43 13.00 9.48
CA LYS A 156 1.87 14.39 9.57
C LYS A 156 3.30 14.50 10.06
N ASP A 157 4.05 15.43 9.46
CA ASP A 157 5.46 15.68 9.78
C ASP A 157 6.27 14.37 9.86
N ILE A 158 6.10 13.50 8.86
CA ILE A 158 6.88 12.27 8.73
C ILE A 158 8.37 12.61 8.51
N TYR A 159 8.62 13.74 7.85
CA TYR A 159 9.87 14.49 7.91
C TYR A 159 9.52 15.95 8.24
N PRO A 160 10.47 16.78 8.72
CA PRO A 160 10.18 18.18 9.03
C PRO A 160 9.48 18.92 7.89
N SER A 161 8.23 19.38 8.12
CA SER A 161 7.41 20.08 7.11
C SER A 161 7.03 19.25 5.88
N ILE A 162 7.03 17.93 5.99
CA ILE A 162 6.61 16.99 4.95
C ILE A 162 5.62 15.99 5.56
N ASP A 163 4.42 15.95 5.00
CA ASP A 163 3.42 14.92 5.32
C ASP A 163 3.53 13.75 4.34
N LEU A 164 3.11 12.55 4.74
CA LEU A 164 2.90 11.41 3.86
C LEU A 164 1.42 11.02 3.86
N LYS A 165 0.77 11.16 2.71
CA LYS A 165 -0.63 10.80 2.53
C LYS A 165 -0.75 9.51 1.73
N TYR A 166 -1.59 8.60 2.20
CA TYR A 166 -2.09 7.46 1.44
C TYR A 166 -3.55 7.68 1.09
N SER A 167 -3.93 7.36 -0.15
CA SER A 167 -5.31 7.43 -0.61
C SER A 167 -5.61 6.33 -1.61
N GLY A 168 -6.89 6.00 -1.75
CA GLY A 168 -7.38 4.98 -2.67
C GLY A 168 -8.07 5.53 -3.89
N GLY A 169 -7.86 4.88 -5.03
CA GLY A 169 -8.63 5.12 -6.25
C GLY A 169 -8.43 4.00 -7.27
N ASN A 170 -9.49 3.59 -7.97
CA ASN A 170 -9.45 2.55 -9.01
C ASN A 170 -8.83 1.21 -8.56
N GLY A 171 -9.04 0.81 -7.31
CA GLY A 171 -8.48 -0.44 -6.75
C GLY A 171 -6.97 -0.38 -6.44
N GLN A 172 -6.37 0.81 -6.48
CA GLN A 172 -4.95 1.03 -6.24
C GLN A 172 -4.75 1.95 -5.04
N ALA A 173 -3.74 1.65 -4.22
CA ALA A 173 -3.25 2.55 -3.20
C ALA A 173 -2.21 3.48 -3.84
N ALA A 174 -2.40 4.78 -3.68
CA ALA A 174 -1.41 5.79 -4.00
C ALA A 174 -0.84 6.39 -2.71
N TYR A 175 0.42 6.81 -2.76
CA TYR A 175 1.02 7.59 -1.70
C TYR A 175 1.71 8.84 -2.25
N GLU A 176 1.72 9.88 -1.42
CA GLU A 176 2.19 11.20 -1.78
C GLU A 176 2.95 11.84 -0.61
N PHE A 177 4.14 12.38 -0.88
CA PHE A 177 4.83 13.27 0.05
C PHE A 177 4.38 14.71 -0.21
N VAL A 178 3.70 15.32 0.75
CA VAL A 178 3.19 16.69 0.66
C VAL A 178 4.14 17.60 1.43
N ALA A 179 5.03 18.26 0.68
CA ALA A 179 6.05 19.14 1.23
C ALA A 179 5.54 20.59 1.33
N ALA A 180 5.71 21.22 2.49
CA ALA A 180 5.47 22.65 2.64
C ALA A 180 6.57 23.47 1.93
N LEU A 181 6.32 24.79 1.77
CA LEU A 181 7.30 25.68 1.16
C LEU A 181 8.60 25.70 1.98
N GLY A 182 9.73 25.43 1.32
CA GLY A 182 11.06 25.41 1.96
C GLY A 182 11.41 24.10 2.67
N ALA A 183 10.53 23.08 2.62
CA ALA A 183 10.86 21.75 3.11
C ALA A 183 11.99 21.12 2.25
N ASP A 184 12.91 20.43 2.92
CA ASP A 184 14.03 19.76 2.28
C ASP A 184 13.64 18.33 1.87
N ILE A 185 13.25 18.16 0.61
CA ILE A 185 12.80 16.87 0.07
C ILE A 185 13.92 15.83 -0.06
N ALA A 186 15.20 16.23 0.00
CA ALA A 186 16.33 15.31 -0.09
C ALA A 186 16.45 14.40 1.16
N GLN A 187 15.70 14.72 2.21
CA GLN A 187 15.60 13.93 3.44
C GLN A 187 14.75 12.66 3.25
N VAL A 188 13.84 12.67 2.27
CA VAL A 188 12.97 11.54 2.01
C VAL A 188 13.80 10.38 1.46
N LYS A 189 13.84 9.28 2.21
CA LYS A 189 14.56 8.07 1.86
C LYS A 189 13.69 6.86 2.10
N VAL A 190 13.52 6.04 1.07
CA VAL A 190 12.73 4.81 1.15
C VAL A 190 13.67 3.63 0.95
N GLN A 191 13.70 2.74 1.92
CA GLN A 191 14.40 1.46 1.85
C GLN A 191 13.39 0.33 1.64
N TYR A 192 13.69 -0.58 0.72
CA TYR A 192 12.83 -1.73 0.44
C TYR A 192 13.49 -3.02 0.96
N GLU A 193 12.89 -3.63 1.98
CA GLU A 193 13.29 -4.93 2.51
C GLU A 193 12.47 -6.04 1.84
N GLY A 194 13.11 -7.17 1.52
CA GLY A 194 12.49 -8.27 0.77
C GLY A 194 12.58 -8.12 -0.75
N ALA A 195 13.22 -7.04 -1.22
CA ALA A 195 13.65 -6.90 -2.61
C ALA A 195 14.98 -7.65 -2.83
N GLU A 196 15.15 -8.22 -4.02
CA GLU A 196 16.43 -8.79 -4.47
C GLU A 196 17.34 -7.69 -5.02
N GLU A 197 16.75 -6.74 -5.74
CA GLU A 197 17.44 -5.57 -6.28
C GLU A 197 16.48 -4.38 -6.34
N THR A 198 17.06 -3.18 -6.27
CA THR A 198 16.33 -1.94 -6.54
C THR A 198 17.08 -1.07 -7.54
N SER A 199 16.36 -0.49 -8.49
CA SER A 199 16.94 0.40 -9.49
C SER A 199 15.96 1.49 -9.90
N ILE A 200 16.46 2.51 -10.61
CA ILE A 200 15.63 3.54 -11.21
C ILE A 200 15.74 3.40 -12.72
N ASP A 201 14.61 3.34 -13.41
CA ASP A 201 14.59 3.28 -14.87
C ASP A 201 14.79 4.66 -15.53
N ALA A 202 14.92 4.67 -16.86
CA ALA A 202 15.11 5.90 -17.62
C ALA A 202 13.95 6.92 -17.49
N ALA A 203 12.78 6.49 -17.02
CA ALA A 203 11.63 7.35 -16.78
C ALA A 203 11.57 7.89 -15.34
N GLY A 204 12.57 7.59 -14.50
CA GLY A 204 12.61 7.97 -13.10
C GLY A 204 11.70 7.11 -12.20
N ARG A 205 11.24 5.96 -12.68
CA ARG A 205 10.42 5.03 -11.90
C ARG A 205 11.32 4.09 -11.10
N MET A 206 10.91 3.79 -9.89
CA MET A 206 11.58 2.81 -9.04
C MET A 206 11.18 1.40 -9.47
N ILE A 207 12.17 0.58 -9.78
CA ILE A 207 12.01 -0.84 -10.07
C ILE A 207 12.46 -1.60 -8.83
N VAL A 208 11.59 -2.48 -8.32
CA VAL A 208 11.85 -3.34 -7.18
C VAL A 208 11.77 -4.77 -7.67
N GLN A 209 12.93 -5.43 -7.79
CA GLN A 209 12.97 -6.82 -8.23
C GLN A 209 12.70 -7.74 -7.06
N THR A 210 11.87 -8.76 -7.28
CA THR A 210 11.50 -9.74 -6.27
C THR A 210 11.55 -11.14 -6.87
N GLY A 211 11.68 -12.18 -6.03
CA GLY A 211 11.74 -13.57 -6.50
C GLY A 211 10.48 -14.10 -7.20
N TRP A 212 9.42 -13.29 -7.36
CA TRP A 212 8.21 -13.67 -8.10
C TRP A 212 8.06 -12.98 -9.46
N ASP A 213 8.75 -11.86 -9.68
CA ASP A 213 8.91 -11.05 -10.90
C ASP A 213 9.26 -9.60 -10.47
N ASP A 214 9.55 -8.74 -11.45
CA ASP A 214 9.77 -7.30 -11.22
C ASP A 214 8.47 -6.60 -10.79
N MET A 215 8.53 -5.88 -9.68
CA MET A 215 7.49 -4.96 -9.25
C MET A 215 7.88 -3.52 -9.61
N ILE A 216 6.98 -2.80 -10.27
CA ILE A 216 7.22 -1.40 -10.67
C ILE A 216 6.50 -0.46 -9.71
N ALA A 217 7.30 0.31 -8.96
CA ALA A 217 6.86 1.47 -8.20
C ALA A 217 7.07 2.72 -9.04
N ALA A 218 6.02 3.23 -9.67
CA ALA A 218 6.14 4.49 -10.39
C ALA A 218 6.21 5.66 -9.39
N ILE A 219 7.41 6.14 -9.09
CA ILE A 219 7.61 7.47 -8.51
C ILE A 219 7.45 8.45 -9.66
N ARG A 220 6.31 9.13 -9.76
CA ARG A 220 6.20 10.23 -10.74
C ARG A 220 6.91 11.45 -10.18
N ASN A 221 7.90 11.94 -10.91
CA ASN A 221 8.75 13.06 -10.51
C ASN A 221 7.96 14.28 -10.01
N CYS A 222 8.50 14.91 -8.96
CA CYS A 222 8.05 16.19 -8.41
C CYS A 222 8.19 17.28 -9.50
N HIS A 223 7.08 17.74 -10.07
CA HIS A 223 7.10 18.81 -11.07
C HIS A 223 7.26 20.19 -10.42
N ARG A 224 8.50 20.52 -10.01
CA ARG A 224 9.03 21.87 -10.24
C ARG A 224 10.46 21.74 -10.71
N GLN A 225 10.77 22.45 -11.78
CA GLN A 225 12.04 22.56 -12.47
C GLN A 225 13.19 22.88 -11.50
N GLN A 226 13.75 21.88 -10.84
CA GLN A 226 15.08 21.85 -10.28
C GLN A 226 15.54 20.39 -10.36
N SER A 227 16.66 20.19 -11.04
CA SER A 227 17.31 18.90 -11.28
C SER A 227 17.26 18.02 -10.03
N ILE A 228 16.47 16.95 -10.05
CA ILE A 228 16.42 15.99 -8.94
C ILE A 228 17.68 15.13 -9.07
N HIS A 229 18.66 15.38 -8.22
CA HIS A 229 19.85 14.53 -8.00
C HIS A 229 19.95 14.07 -6.53
N GLY A 230 18.81 13.99 -5.84
CA GLY A 230 18.80 13.80 -4.38
C GLY A 230 17.65 12.92 -3.90
N PHE A 231 17.55 11.69 -4.41
CA PHE A 231 16.92 10.61 -3.68
C PHE A 231 18.03 9.60 -3.41
N LEU A 232 18.44 9.44 -2.15
CA LEU A 232 19.46 8.47 -1.78
C LEU A 232 18.74 7.17 -1.40
N ILE A 233 18.85 6.17 -2.28
CA ILE A 233 18.42 4.80 -2.01
C ILE A 233 19.58 4.09 -1.32
N LEU A 234 19.30 3.40 -0.20
CA LEU A 234 20.25 2.62 0.60
C LEU A 234 19.81 1.17 0.68
#